data_AF-X0VYI2-F1
#
_entry.id   AF-X0VYI2-F1
#
_cell.length_a   1.000
_cell.length_b   1.000
_cell.length_c   1.000
_cell.angle_alpha   90.00
_cell.angle_beta   90.00
_cell.angle_gamma   90.00
#
_symmetry.space_group_name_H-M   'P 1'
#
loop_
_entity.id
_entity.type
_entity.pdbx_description
1 polymer ?
#
loop_
_entity_poly.entity_id
_entity_poly.type
_entity_poly.pdbx_seq_one_letter_code
_entity_poly.pdbx_strand_id
1 'polypeptide(L)'
;YYEDEDKVNQVRMKLKRGVSKKEIRLQLAESNIEDAVIDSVIHTIEEDESDKRFWNKSEKGVITIIHYLFRQFLEDNGFYKFAPGNSKNFIFVRVTNNLIDHTNEEEIKDFVLGYLEVLDDMSVYNFFADKTRFFREEFLSLLGTVDVYFIEDDKNTAYLYYRNCAVKVQKNSKTAIDYLDLGGYVWKDQVIDRDFDLCDTFECDYKTFIGNVSGGDKTTIRSMESTIGYMLHAYKNLSYCPAVILNDEVISENPEGGTG
;
A
#
# COMPACT_ATOMS: atom_id res chain seq x y z
N TYR A 1 -6.70 28.44 26.16
CA TYR A 1 -7.23 28.33 24.79
C TYR A 1 -6.27 27.65 23.83
N TYR A 2 -5.10 28.22 23.48
CA TYR A 2 -4.11 27.50 22.65
C TYR A 2 -3.39 26.35 23.38
N GLU A 3 -3.09 26.50 24.67
CA GLU A 3 -2.47 25.43 25.46
C GLU A 3 -3.39 24.23 25.72
N ASP A 4 -4.70 24.39 25.56
CA ASP A 4 -5.67 23.33 25.82
C ASP A 4 -5.85 22.41 24.60
N GLU A 5 -5.82 22.95 23.38
CA GLU A 5 -5.93 22.16 22.14
C GLU A 5 -4.75 21.20 21.91
N ASP A 6 -3.52 21.65 22.17
CA ASP A 6 -2.33 20.80 22.03
C ASP A 6 -2.32 19.65 23.04
N LYS A 7 -2.79 19.90 24.26
CA LYS A 7 -2.91 18.88 25.31
C LYS A 7 -4.02 17.87 24.97
N VAL A 8 -5.16 18.33 24.47
CA VAL A 8 -6.24 17.46 23.99
C VAL A 8 -5.77 16.57 22.84
N ASN A 9 -5.00 17.12 21.89
CA ASN A 9 -4.43 16.36 20.79
C ASN A 9 -3.40 15.31 21.25
N GLN A 10 -2.59 15.60 22.27
CA GLN A 10 -1.69 14.61 22.87
C GLN A 10 -2.44 13.45 23.54
N VAL A 11 -3.53 13.73 24.25
CA VAL A 11 -4.41 12.70 24.84
C VAL A 11 -5.03 11.84 23.75
N ARG A 12 -5.52 12.47 22.67
CA ARG A 12 -6.09 11.79 21.49
C ARG A 12 -5.07 10.86 20.82
N MET A 13 -3.81 11.29 20.69
CA MET A 13 -2.74 10.45 20.16
C MET A 13 -2.37 9.28 21.07
N LYS A 14 -2.41 9.45 22.40
CA LYS A 14 -2.11 8.37 23.36
C LYS A 14 -3.22 7.31 23.42
N LEU A 15 -4.49 7.72 23.32
CA LEU A 15 -5.61 6.79 23.18
C LEU A 15 -5.52 5.98 21.88
N LYS A 16 -5.22 6.63 20.75
CA LYS A 16 -4.95 5.96 19.47
C LYS A 16 -3.76 4.97 19.51
N ARG A 17 -2.90 5.06 20.53
CA ARG A 17 -1.74 4.18 20.75
C ARG A 17 -2.02 3.06 21.78
N GLY A 18 -3.26 2.92 22.27
CA GLY A 18 -3.67 1.82 23.14
C GLY A 18 -3.32 1.98 24.63
N VAL A 19 -3.03 3.21 25.11
CA VAL A 19 -2.73 3.45 26.52
C VAL A 19 -4.00 3.34 27.38
N SER A 20 -3.93 2.64 28.51
CA SER A 20 -5.10 2.37 29.36
C SER A 20 -5.71 3.65 29.96
N LYS A 21 -7.04 3.70 30.09
CA LYS A 21 -7.78 4.86 30.66
C LYS A 21 -7.30 5.25 32.06
N LYS A 22 -6.86 4.26 32.85
CA LYS A 22 -6.29 4.48 34.19
C LYS A 22 -4.93 5.17 34.13
N GLU A 23 -4.06 4.78 33.20
CA GLU A 23 -2.76 5.45 33.00
C GLU A 23 -2.91 6.86 32.44
N ILE A 24 -3.86 7.08 31.54
CA ILE A 24 -4.15 8.41 31.00
C ILE A 24 -4.63 9.35 32.11
N ARG A 25 -5.56 8.90 32.97
CA ARG A 25 -5.97 9.68 34.15
C ARG A 25 -4.81 9.97 35.10
N LEU A 26 -3.96 8.98 35.36
CA LEU A 26 -2.81 9.15 36.27
C LEU A 26 -1.81 10.19 35.73
N GLN A 27 -1.48 10.12 34.44
CA GLN A 27 -0.56 11.06 33.79
C GLN A 27 -1.13 12.48 33.64
N LEU A 28 -2.44 12.60 33.44
CA LEU A 28 -3.09 13.91 33.29
C LEU A 28 -3.35 14.58 34.63
N ALA A 29 -3.58 13.82 35.70
CA ALA A 29 -3.62 14.32 37.07
C ALA A 29 -2.27 14.94 37.50
N GLU A 30 -1.15 14.39 37.01
CA GLU A 30 0.20 14.98 37.20
C GLU A 30 0.40 16.29 36.40
N SER A 31 -0.45 16.56 35.40
CA SER A 31 -0.34 17.70 34.48
C SER A 31 -1.18 18.92 34.89
N ASN A 32 -1.78 18.91 36.09
CA ASN A 32 -2.56 20.02 36.67
C ASN A 32 -3.80 20.42 35.85
N ILE A 33 -4.38 19.48 35.11
CA ILE A 33 -5.62 19.65 34.34
C ILE A 33 -6.80 19.29 35.25
N GLU A 34 -7.89 20.06 35.22
CA GLU A 34 -9.10 19.76 35.99
C GLU A 34 -9.72 18.43 35.55
N ASP A 35 -10.10 17.59 36.52
CA ASP A 35 -10.74 16.28 36.29
C ASP A 35 -11.95 16.37 35.36
N ALA A 36 -12.72 17.47 35.43
CA ALA A 36 -13.90 17.69 34.59
C ALA A 36 -13.55 17.81 33.09
N VAL A 37 -12.39 18.39 32.74
CA VAL A 37 -11.92 18.52 31.36
C VAL A 37 -11.36 17.19 30.85
N ILE A 38 -10.68 16.44 31.73
CA ILE A 38 -10.18 15.10 31.42
C ILE A 38 -11.37 14.18 31.10
N ASP A 39 -12.41 14.19 31.94
CA ASP A 39 -13.59 13.38 31.74
C ASP A 39 -14.37 13.81 30.48
N SER A 40 -14.45 15.10 30.15
CA SER A 40 -15.10 15.54 28.90
C SER A 40 -14.34 15.10 27.66
N VAL A 41 -13.00 15.21 27.66
CA VAL A 41 -12.15 14.79 26.52
C VAL A 41 -12.21 13.28 26.34
N ILE A 42 -12.15 12.51 27.43
CA ILE A 42 -12.33 11.06 27.39
C ILE A 42 -13.73 10.72 26.86
N HIS A 43 -14.78 11.40 27.31
CA HIS A 43 -16.14 11.19 26.83
C HIS A 43 -16.29 11.49 25.34
N THR A 44 -15.75 12.61 24.85
CA THR A 44 -15.79 12.95 23.42
C THR A 44 -15.01 11.94 22.58
N ILE A 45 -13.85 11.47 23.06
CA ILE A 45 -13.08 10.42 22.37
C ILE A 45 -13.84 9.09 22.42
N GLU A 46 -14.47 8.75 23.53
CA GLU A 46 -15.30 7.55 23.67
C GLU A 46 -16.54 7.59 22.78
N GLU A 47 -17.20 8.73 22.65
CA GLU A 47 -18.31 8.94 21.70
C GLU A 47 -17.81 8.79 20.26
N ASP A 48 -16.74 9.52 19.88
CA ASP A 48 -16.10 9.46 18.56
C ASP A 48 -15.64 8.03 18.19
N GLU A 49 -15.16 7.24 19.16
CA GLU A 49 -14.76 5.85 18.97
C GLU A 49 -15.93 4.87 19.01
N SER A 50 -16.96 5.13 19.81
CA SER A 50 -18.17 4.30 19.90
C SER A 50 -18.96 4.34 18.61
N ASP A 51 -19.03 5.50 17.95
CA ASP A 51 -19.71 5.71 16.68
C ASP A 51 -19.03 4.96 15.51
N LYS A 52 -17.79 4.50 15.71
CA LYS A 52 -17.02 3.75 14.72
C LYS A 52 -16.93 2.25 15.00
N ARG A 53 -17.54 1.75 16.07
CA ARG A 53 -17.55 0.30 16.36
C ARG A 53 -18.53 -0.40 15.44
N PHE A 54 -18.03 -1.41 14.73
CA PHE A 54 -18.87 -2.23 13.87
C PHE A 54 -19.61 -3.38 14.60
N TRP A 55 -19.67 -3.32 15.92
CA TRP A 55 -20.39 -4.29 16.75
C TRP A 55 -21.11 -3.61 17.91
N ASN A 56 -22.20 -4.24 18.35
CA ASN A 56 -22.88 -3.94 19.60
C ASN A 56 -22.62 -5.05 20.61
N LYS A 57 -22.39 -4.69 21.86
CA LYS A 57 -22.32 -5.60 23.00
C LYS A 57 -23.39 -5.18 24.00
N SER A 58 -24.40 -6.02 24.21
CA SER A 58 -25.45 -5.72 25.20
C SER A 58 -24.90 -5.84 26.63
N GLU A 59 -25.62 -5.28 27.61
CA GLU A 59 -25.31 -5.43 29.04
C GLU A 59 -25.24 -6.91 29.48
N LYS A 60 -25.95 -7.79 28.78
CA LYS A 60 -25.93 -9.25 29.01
C LYS A 60 -24.77 -9.96 28.31
N GLY A 61 -23.86 -9.22 27.67
CA GLY A 61 -22.70 -9.75 26.95
C GLY A 61 -23.00 -10.32 25.56
N VAL A 62 -24.22 -10.14 25.02
CA VAL A 62 -24.55 -10.59 23.66
C VAL A 62 -23.91 -9.66 22.64
N ILE A 63 -23.10 -10.22 21.75
CA ILE A 63 -22.38 -9.49 20.70
C ILE A 63 -23.09 -9.65 19.36
N THR A 64 -23.28 -8.55 18.64
CA THR A 64 -23.89 -8.52 17.31
C THR A 64 -23.11 -7.58 16.41
N ILE A 65 -23.04 -7.91 15.12
CA ILE A 65 -22.37 -7.09 14.11
C ILE A 65 -23.32 -6.03 13.56
N ILE A 66 -22.79 -4.84 13.28
CA ILE A 66 -23.48 -3.78 12.53
C ILE A 66 -22.91 -3.81 11.11
N HIS A 67 -23.60 -4.48 10.18
CA HIS A 67 -23.06 -4.77 8.83
C HIS A 67 -22.59 -3.51 8.08
N TYR A 68 -23.35 -2.41 8.17
CA TYR A 68 -22.98 -1.15 7.51
C TYR A 68 -21.68 -0.56 8.06
N LEU A 69 -21.50 -0.54 9.38
CA LEU A 69 -20.27 -0.05 10.00
C LEU A 69 -19.10 -1.00 9.77
N PHE A 70 -19.34 -2.31 9.67
CA PHE A 70 -18.30 -3.27 9.31
C PHE A 70 -17.81 -3.05 7.87
N ARG A 71 -18.75 -2.84 6.94
CA ARG A 71 -18.44 -2.43 5.58
C ARG A 71 -17.59 -1.17 5.56
N GLN A 72 -18.04 -0.12 6.25
CA GLN A 72 -17.37 1.16 6.29
C GLN A 72 -15.97 1.03 6.90
N PHE A 73 -15.83 0.27 7.98
CA PHE A 73 -14.52 -0.02 8.59
C PHE A 73 -13.55 -0.66 7.59
N LEU A 74 -14.01 -1.64 6.80
CA LEU A 74 -13.18 -2.28 5.78
C LEU A 74 -12.81 -1.30 4.66
N GLU A 75 -13.78 -0.54 4.15
CA GLU A 75 -13.57 0.47 3.09
C GLU A 75 -12.61 1.59 3.56
N ASP A 76 -12.79 2.10 4.77
CA ASP A 76 -11.90 3.11 5.39
C ASP A 76 -10.46 2.61 5.55
N ASN A 77 -10.27 1.29 5.62
CA ASN A 77 -8.96 0.63 5.66
C ASN A 77 -8.47 0.13 4.29
N GLY A 78 -9.16 0.54 3.23
CA GLY A 78 -8.76 0.35 1.84
C GLY A 78 -9.28 -0.93 1.19
N PHE A 79 -10.11 -1.74 1.87
CA PHE A 79 -10.62 -2.98 1.29
C PHE A 79 -11.82 -2.72 0.38
N TYR A 80 -11.68 -3.12 -0.89
CA TYR A 80 -12.69 -2.94 -1.91
C TYR A 80 -12.78 -4.18 -2.81
N LYS A 81 -13.83 -4.22 -3.63
CA LYS A 81 -13.87 -5.07 -4.80
C LYS A 81 -13.30 -4.33 -6.01
N PHE A 82 -12.67 -5.03 -6.91
CA PHE A 82 -12.27 -4.52 -8.21
C PHE A 82 -12.76 -5.46 -9.31
N ALA A 83 -13.34 -4.91 -10.38
CA ALA A 83 -13.85 -5.66 -11.52
C ALA A 83 -13.05 -5.29 -12.78
N PRO A 84 -12.03 -6.08 -13.16
CA PRO A 84 -11.19 -5.77 -14.32
C PRO A 84 -12.00 -5.65 -15.60
N GLY A 85 -11.82 -4.58 -16.37
CA GLY A 85 -12.44 -4.42 -17.69
C GLY A 85 -13.97 -4.52 -17.69
N ASN A 86 -14.64 -4.11 -16.60
CA ASN A 86 -16.09 -4.28 -16.40
C ASN A 86 -16.57 -5.74 -16.48
N SER A 87 -15.74 -6.70 -16.09
CA SER A 87 -16.16 -8.10 -16.00
C SER A 87 -17.25 -8.29 -14.91
N LYS A 88 -18.03 -9.36 -15.04
CA LYS A 88 -19.02 -9.75 -14.02
C LYS A 88 -18.37 -10.30 -12.74
N ASN A 89 -17.11 -10.72 -12.82
CA ASN A 89 -16.35 -11.26 -11.71
C ASN A 89 -15.53 -10.14 -11.07
N PHE A 90 -15.51 -10.11 -9.75
CA PHE A 90 -14.67 -9.20 -9.00
C PHE A 90 -13.58 -9.98 -8.27
N ILE A 91 -12.53 -9.27 -7.90
CA ILE A 91 -11.51 -9.70 -6.94
C ILE A 91 -11.52 -8.73 -5.76
N PHE A 92 -11.04 -9.17 -4.61
CA PHE A 92 -10.77 -8.25 -3.51
C PHE A 92 -9.41 -7.58 -3.72
N VAL A 93 -9.38 -6.28 -3.41
CA VAL A 93 -8.16 -5.49 -3.43
C VAL A 93 -8.05 -4.63 -2.18
N ARG A 94 -6.82 -4.28 -1.83
CA ARG A 94 -6.54 -3.27 -0.81
C ARG A 94 -5.87 -2.05 -1.45
N VAL A 95 -6.47 -0.89 -1.26
CA VAL A 95 -5.97 0.39 -1.75
C VAL A 95 -5.23 1.10 -0.63
N THR A 96 -3.97 1.48 -0.86
CA THR A 96 -3.16 2.25 0.09
C THR A 96 -2.29 3.25 -0.67
N ASN A 97 -2.49 4.55 -0.44
CA ASN A 97 -1.72 5.61 -1.11
C ASN A 97 -1.66 5.44 -2.65
N ASN A 98 -2.80 5.21 -3.30
CA ASN A 98 -2.92 4.92 -4.74
C ASN A 98 -2.21 3.64 -5.24
N LEU A 99 -1.64 2.83 -4.35
CA LEU A 99 -1.21 1.47 -4.65
C LEU A 99 -2.38 0.51 -4.43
N ILE A 100 -2.58 -0.39 -5.38
CA ILE A 100 -3.57 -1.46 -5.32
C ILE A 100 -2.82 -2.77 -5.13
N ASP A 101 -3.20 -3.49 -4.08
CA ASP A 101 -2.70 -4.82 -3.77
C ASP A 101 -3.83 -5.83 -3.92
N HIS A 102 -3.48 -7.05 -4.34
CA HIS A 102 -4.42 -8.15 -4.27
C HIS A 102 -4.67 -8.49 -2.80
N THR A 103 -5.91 -8.89 -2.47
CA THR A 103 -6.20 -9.42 -1.14
C THR A 103 -7.25 -10.51 -1.22
N ASN A 104 -7.48 -11.19 -0.10
CA ASN A 104 -8.41 -12.30 0.00
C ASN A 104 -9.12 -12.30 1.36
N GLU A 105 -10.05 -13.24 1.53
CA GLU A 105 -10.84 -13.40 2.75
C GLU A 105 -10.00 -13.63 4.01
N GLU A 106 -8.90 -14.38 3.89
CA GLU A 106 -8.02 -14.68 5.02
C GLU A 106 -7.29 -13.43 5.49
N GLU A 107 -6.74 -12.64 4.56
CA GLU A 107 -6.06 -11.38 4.88
C GLU A 107 -7.01 -10.33 5.46
N ILE A 108 -8.25 -10.23 4.94
CA ILE A 108 -9.28 -9.36 5.51
C ILE A 108 -9.62 -9.82 6.94
N LYS A 109 -9.73 -11.12 7.16
CA LYS A 109 -9.99 -11.69 8.49
C LYS A 109 -8.87 -11.38 9.46
N ASP A 110 -7.63 -11.65 9.07
CA ASP A 110 -6.46 -11.40 9.90
C ASP A 110 -6.31 -9.92 10.25
N PHE A 111 -6.61 -9.04 9.28
CA PHE A 111 -6.66 -7.60 9.53
C PHE A 111 -7.70 -7.22 10.60
N VAL A 112 -8.94 -7.72 10.46
CA VAL A 112 -10.02 -7.41 11.42
C VAL A 112 -9.70 -7.99 12.80
N LEU A 113 -9.19 -9.22 12.87
CA LEU A 113 -8.85 -9.86 14.14
C LEU A 113 -7.65 -9.16 14.82
N GLY A 114 -6.63 -8.77 14.06
CA GLY A 114 -5.52 -7.98 14.58
C GLY A 114 -5.96 -6.61 15.11
N TYR A 115 -6.92 -5.96 14.46
CA TYR A 115 -7.53 -4.74 14.99
C TYR A 115 -8.29 -4.99 16.31
N LEU A 116 -9.09 -6.06 16.38
CA LEU A 116 -9.85 -6.40 17.59
C LEU A 116 -8.97 -6.86 18.76
N GLU A 117 -7.82 -7.47 18.48
CA GLU A 117 -6.83 -7.87 19.48
C GLU A 117 -6.25 -6.64 20.20
N VAL A 118 -5.94 -5.57 19.46
CA VAL A 118 -5.42 -4.30 20.01
C VAL A 118 -6.42 -3.61 20.94
N LEU A 119 -7.72 -3.81 20.73
CA LEU A 119 -8.78 -3.23 21.56
C LEU A 119 -8.96 -3.91 22.93
N ASP A 120 -8.31 -5.06 23.15
CA ASP A 120 -8.29 -5.82 24.42
C ASP A 120 -9.69 -6.22 24.97
N ASP A 121 -10.70 -6.36 24.09
CA ASP A 121 -11.97 -7.05 24.43
C ASP A 121 -12.02 -8.43 23.76
N MET A 122 -11.44 -9.42 24.45
CA MET A 122 -11.36 -10.80 23.97
C MET A 122 -12.72 -11.43 23.66
N SER A 123 -13.81 -10.95 24.27
CA SER A 123 -15.14 -11.49 23.95
C SER A 123 -15.59 -11.11 22.53
N VAL A 124 -15.23 -9.91 22.08
CA VAL A 124 -15.50 -9.42 20.73
C VAL A 124 -14.59 -10.13 19.74
N TYR A 125 -13.29 -10.20 20.04
CA TYR A 125 -12.34 -10.97 19.24
C TYR A 125 -12.85 -12.39 18.98
N ASN A 126 -13.18 -13.14 20.04
CA ASN A 126 -13.63 -14.53 19.93
C ASN A 126 -14.94 -14.64 19.14
N PHE A 127 -15.87 -13.69 19.29
CA PHE A 127 -17.09 -13.65 18.50
C PHE A 127 -16.79 -13.56 16.99
N PHE A 128 -15.90 -12.67 16.57
CA PHE A 128 -15.53 -12.55 15.15
C PHE A 128 -14.69 -13.74 14.67
N ALA A 129 -13.77 -14.24 15.49
CA ALA A 129 -12.96 -15.41 15.16
C ALA A 129 -13.82 -16.66 14.88
N ASP A 130 -14.87 -16.88 15.68
CA ASP A 130 -15.83 -17.99 15.51
C ASP A 130 -16.76 -17.78 14.31
N LYS A 131 -17.08 -16.54 13.95
CA LYS A 131 -18.05 -16.20 12.89
C LYS A 131 -17.38 -16.08 11.52
N THR A 132 -16.85 -17.20 11.03
CA THR A 132 -16.22 -17.32 9.71
C THR A 132 -17.07 -16.79 8.55
N ARG A 133 -18.41 -16.82 8.67
CA ARG A 133 -19.34 -16.28 7.66
C ARG A 133 -19.08 -14.81 7.31
N PHE A 134 -18.62 -13.98 8.25
CA PHE A 134 -18.35 -12.55 7.98
C PHE A 134 -17.14 -12.32 7.08
N PHE A 135 -16.33 -13.36 6.88
CA PHE A 135 -15.12 -13.35 6.07
C PHE A 135 -15.25 -14.35 4.93
N ARG A 136 -16.45 -14.51 4.36
CA ARG A 136 -16.63 -15.25 3.12
C ARG A 136 -17.00 -14.29 2.01
N GLU A 137 -16.64 -14.64 0.78
CA GLU A 137 -16.97 -13.86 -0.41
C GLU A 137 -18.45 -13.44 -0.43
N GLU A 138 -19.39 -14.32 -0.06
CA GLU A 138 -20.82 -13.98 -0.12
C GLU A 138 -21.19 -12.83 0.83
N PHE A 139 -20.57 -12.78 2.01
CA PHE A 139 -20.78 -11.67 2.95
C PHE A 139 -20.01 -10.44 2.49
N LEU A 140 -18.72 -10.58 2.17
CA LEU A 140 -17.84 -9.49 1.75
C LEU A 140 -18.22 -8.89 0.39
N SER A 141 -19.11 -9.54 -0.37
CA SER A 141 -19.74 -8.97 -1.55
C SER A 141 -20.46 -7.64 -1.27
N LEU A 142 -20.74 -7.33 0.01
CA LEU A 142 -21.25 -6.04 0.48
C LEU A 142 -20.30 -4.86 0.26
N LEU A 143 -18.99 -5.11 0.06
CA LEU A 143 -18.00 -4.07 -0.16
C LEU A 143 -18.30 -3.31 -1.45
N GLY A 144 -17.96 -2.03 -1.49
CA GLY A 144 -18.01 -1.22 -2.69
C GLY A 144 -17.04 -1.73 -3.76
N THR A 145 -17.36 -1.46 -5.01
CA THR A 145 -16.42 -1.66 -6.12
C THR A 145 -15.67 -0.36 -6.34
N VAL A 146 -14.34 -0.41 -6.31
CA VAL A 146 -13.50 0.73 -6.67
C VAL A 146 -13.39 0.82 -8.19
N ASP A 147 -13.60 2.02 -8.72
CA ASP A 147 -13.33 2.33 -10.13
C ASP A 147 -11.92 2.92 -10.22
N VAL A 148 -11.01 2.18 -10.84
CA VAL A 148 -9.58 2.47 -10.80
C VAL A 148 -9.08 2.73 -12.21
N TYR A 149 -8.51 3.91 -12.39
CA TYR A 149 -7.77 4.26 -13.58
C TYR A 149 -6.31 3.87 -13.37
N PHE A 150 -5.85 2.81 -14.06
CA PHE A 150 -4.44 2.42 -14.01
C PHE A 150 -3.60 3.32 -14.89
N ILE A 151 -2.43 3.70 -14.39
CA ILE A 151 -1.45 4.43 -15.19
C ILE A 151 -0.83 3.48 -16.20
N GLU A 152 -0.92 3.86 -17.47
CA GLU A 152 -0.34 3.14 -18.58
C GLU A 152 0.75 3.97 -19.26
N ASP A 153 1.79 3.28 -19.70
CA ASP A 153 2.80 3.83 -20.58
C ASP A 153 2.20 4.22 -21.93
N ASP A 154 2.70 5.31 -22.51
CA ASP A 154 2.41 5.70 -23.88
C ASP A 154 3.70 5.72 -24.72
N LYS A 155 3.59 5.91 -26.04
CA LYS A 155 4.74 5.92 -26.96
C LYS A 155 5.92 6.82 -26.53
N ASN A 156 5.66 7.88 -25.77
CA ASN A 156 6.64 8.89 -25.37
C ASN A 156 6.90 8.95 -23.86
N THR A 157 6.16 8.18 -23.07
CA THR A 157 6.16 8.25 -21.61
C THR A 157 6.18 6.85 -21.03
N ALA A 158 7.18 6.58 -20.18
CA ALA A 158 7.23 5.39 -19.36
C ALA A 158 7.16 5.76 -17.88
N TYR A 159 6.53 4.90 -17.07
CA TYR A 159 6.48 5.03 -15.63
C TYR A 159 7.22 3.87 -14.96
N LEU A 160 8.15 4.20 -14.07
CA LEU A 160 8.82 3.23 -13.21
C LEU A 160 8.41 3.48 -11.77
N TYR A 161 8.02 2.44 -11.06
CA TYR A 161 7.46 2.56 -9.72
C TYR A 161 8.49 2.09 -8.69
N TYR A 162 8.81 2.93 -7.72
CA TYR A 162 9.75 2.66 -6.64
C TYR A 162 9.06 2.85 -5.31
N ARG A 163 9.59 2.27 -4.22
CA ARG A 163 8.93 2.31 -2.90
C ARG A 163 8.51 3.71 -2.44
N ASN A 164 9.32 4.71 -2.76
CA ASN A 164 9.13 6.10 -2.32
C ASN A 164 8.43 6.99 -3.36
N CYS A 165 8.42 6.64 -4.66
CA CYS A 165 7.83 7.48 -5.70
C CYS A 165 7.63 6.74 -7.03
N ALA A 166 6.78 7.30 -7.89
CA ALA A 166 6.76 6.96 -9.32
C ALA A 166 7.72 7.88 -10.10
N VAL A 167 8.44 7.34 -11.06
CA VAL A 167 9.35 8.08 -11.93
C VAL A 167 8.77 8.10 -13.34
N LYS A 168 8.36 9.28 -13.78
CA LYS A 168 7.95 9.53 -15.16
C LYS A 168 9.18 9.79 -16.02
N VAL A 169 9.42 8.91 -16.97
CA VAL A 169 10.52 8.98 -17.93
C VAL A 169 9.98 9.38 -19.30
N GLN A 170 10.56 10.42 -19.88
CA GLN A 170 10.32 10.85 -21.24
C GLN A 170 11.66 11.03 -21.95
N LYS A 171 11.63 11.22 -23.27
CA LYS A 171 12.84 11.32 -24.10
C LYS A 171 13.94 12.23 -23.53
N ASN A 172 13.57 13.36 -22.93
CA ASN A 172 14.51 14.38 -22.47
C ASN A 172 14.36 14.70 -20.96
N SER A 173 13.56 13.95 -20.22
CA SER A 173 13.27 14.27 -18.81
C SER A 173 12.94 13.05 -17.98
N LYS A 174 13.31 13.12 -16.69
CA LYS A 174 12.91 12.18 -15.66
C LYS A 174 12.36 12.98 -14.47
N THR A 175 11.15 12.66 -14.02
CA THR A 175 10.47 13.39 -12.95
C THR A 175 9.96 12.41 -11.92
N ALA A 176 10.38 12.60 -10.66
CA ALA A 176 9.81 11.86 -9.53
C ALA A 176 8.45 12.48 -9.15
N ILE A 177 7.46 11.64 -8.90
CA ILE A 177 6.07 11.99 -8.61
C ILE A 177 5.64 11.21 -7.37
N ASP A 178 5.05 11.89 -6.39
CA ASP A 178 4.44 11.23 -5.24
C ASP A 178 3.23 10.41 -5.72
N TYR A 179 3.01 9.23 -5.14
CA TYR A 179 1.87 8.39 -5.52
C TYR A 179 0.52 9.10 -5.36
N LEU A 180 0.38 10.00 -4.39
CA LEU A 180 -0.82 10.81 -4.19
C LEU A 180 -1.10 11.75 -5.36
N ASP A 181 -0.05 12.23 -6.04
CA ASP A 181 -0.12 13.16 -7.16
C ASP A 181 -0.09 12.47 -8.53
N LEU A 182 -0.01 11.14 -8.56
CA LEU A 182 0.12 10.36 -9.79
C LEU A 182 -1.12 10.47 -10.71
N GLY A 183 -2.30 10.73 -10.12
CA GLY A 183 -3.56 10.87 -10.85
C GLY A 183 -4.18 9.55 -11.32
N GLY A 184 -3.67 8.42 -10.80
CA GLY A 184 -4.16 7.08 -11.08
C GLY A 184 -3.58 6.08 -10.10
N TYR A 185 -3.92 4.80 -10.31
CA TYR A 185 -3.53 3.71 -9.46
C TYR A 185 -2.45 2.83 -10.09
N VAL A 186 -1.67 2.17 -9.23
CA VAL A 186 -0.57 1.27 -9.64
C VAL A 186 -0.69 -0.03 -8.87
N TRP A 187 -0.43 -1.16 -9.55
CA TRP A 187 -0.32 -2.44 -8.86
C TRP A 187 0.93 -2.46 -7.99
N LYS A 188 0.78 -2.82 -6.73
CA LYS A 188 1.90 -2.90 -5.78
C LYS A 188 3.00 -3.86 -6.24
N ASP A 189 2.63 -4.93 -6.95
CA ASP A 189 3.57 -5.90 -7.54
C ASP A 189 4.47 -5.29 -8.64
N GLN A 190 4.10 -4.14 -9.20
CA GLN A 190 4.92 -3.40 -10.16
C GLN A 190 5.94 -2.47 -9.47
N VAL A 191 5.86 -2.31 -8.15
CA VAL A 191 6.77 -1.46 -7.38
C VAL A 191 8.09 -2.19 -7.18
N ILE A 192 9.17 -1.57 -7.66
CA ILE A 192 10.54 -2.03 -7.44
C ILE A 192 10.87 -1.84 -5.96
N ASP A 193 11.36 -2.90 -5.30
CA ASP A 193 11.76 -2.90 -3.88
C ASP A 193 13.09 -2.16 -3.66
N ARG A 194 13.08 -0.86 -3.97
CA ARG A 194 14.19 0.08 -3.78
C ARG A 194 13.63 1.49 -3.77
N ASP A 195 14.28 2.38 -3.02
CA ASP A 195 14.01 3.82 -3.10
C ASP A 195 14.75 4.43 -4.31
N PHE A 196 14.14 5.43 -4.92
CA PHE A 196 14.70 6.18 -6.03
C PHE A 196 15.17 7.55 -5.59
N ASP A 197 16.37 7.91 -6.04
CA ASP A 197 16.96 9.24 -5.87
C ASP A 197 17.49 9.75 -7.21
N LEU A 198 17.34 11.06 -7.44
CA LEU A 198 17.92 11.72 -8.61
C LEU A 198 19.42 11.97 -8.37
N CYS A 199 20.24 11.30 -9.16
CA CYS A 199 21.69 11.52 -9.15
C CYS A 199 22.11 12.51 -10.25
N ASP A 200 23.05 13.40 -9.91
CA ASP A 200 23.68 14.33 -10.85
C ASP A 200 24.79 13.68 -11.70
N THR A 201 25.35 12.58 -11.20
CA THR A 201 26.40 11.82 -11.88
C THR A 201 25.83 10.58 -12.56
N PHE A 202 26.35 10.31 -13.76
CA PHE A 202 26.10 9.08 -14.51
C PHE A 202 27.27 8.10 -14.40
N GLU A 203 28.33 8.44 -13.67
CA GLU A 203 29.43 7.52 -13.38
C GLU A 203 29.01 6.57 -12.26
N CYS A 204 28.78 5.32 -12.62
CA CYS A 204 28.41 4.25 -11.70
C CYS A 204 28.87 2.90 -12.22
N ASP A 205 28.92 1.90 -11.34
CA ASP A 205 29.33 0.54 -11.67
C ASP A 205 28.46 -0.07 -12.79
N TYR A 206 27.18 0.29 -12.85
CA TYR A 206 26.28 -0.21 -13.89
C TYR A 206 26.65 0.31 -15.29
N LYS A 207 27.07 1.59 -15.40
CA LYS A 207 27.56 2.14 -16.67
C LYS A 207 28.85 1.42 -17.10
N THR A 208 29.77 1.19 -16.17
CA THR A 208 31.01 0.44 -16.43
C THR A 208 30.70 -0.99 -16.87
N PHE A 209 29.76 -1.65 -16.19
CA PHE A 209 29.29 -2.99 -16.53
C PHE A 209 28.72 -3.05 -17.95
N ILE A 210 27.81 -2.14 -18.33
CA ILE A 210 27.25 -2.08 -19.69
C ILE A 210 28.36 -1.84 -20.72
N GLY A 211 29.34 -0.99 -20.40
CA GLY A 211 30.52 -0.77 -21.25
C GLY A 211 31.33 -2.05 -21.46
N ASN A 212 31.60 -2.80 -20.39
CA ASN A 212 32.39 -4.02 -20.43
C ASN A 212 31.71 -5.14 -21.22
N VAL A 213 30.43 -5.43 -20.94
CA VAL A 213 29.68 -6.49 -21.66
C VAL A 213 29.42 -6.14 -23.12
N SER A 214 29.57 -4.87 -23.49
CA SER A 214 29.44 -4.38 -24.87
C SER A 214 30.78 -4.24 -25.59
N GLY A 215 31.89 -4.72 -25.00
CA GLY A 215 33.24 -4.63 -25.59
C GLY A 215 33.77 -3.19 -25.73
N GLY A 216 33.17 -2.22 -25.03
CA GLY A 216 33.48 -0.80 -25.16
C GLY A 216 33.04 -0.14 -26.48
N ASP A 217 32.38 -0.88 -27.39
CA ASP A 217 31.90 -0.32 -28.65
C ASP A 217 30.64 0.54 -28.45
N LYS A 218 30.66 1.76 -28.99
CA LYS A 218 29.54 2.72 -28.81
C LYS A 218 28.24 2.24 -29.45
N THR A 219 28.31 1.48 -30.54
CA THR A 219 27.11 0.99 -31.23
C THR A 219 26.48 -0.14 -30.42
N THR A 220 27.29 -1.08 -29.92
CA THR A 220 26.85 -2.16 -29.05
C THR A 220 26.29 -1.64 -27.72
N ILE A 221 26.98 -0.69 -27.07
CA ILE A 221 26.48 -0.03 -25.85
C ILE A 221 25.08 0.56 -26.10
N ARG A 222 24.94 1.35 -27.18
CA ARG A 222 23.65 1.96 -27.52
C ARG A 222 22.57 0.92 -27.81
N SER A 223 22.92 -0.18 -28.47
CA SER A 223 22.01 -1.29 -28.74
C SER A 223 21.54 -1.94 -27.43
N MET A 224 22.47 -2.19 -26.50
CA MET A 224 22.19 -2.76 -25.19
C MET A 224 21.30 -1.85 -24.35
N GLU A 225 21.64 -0.56 -24.24
CA GLU A 225 20.83 0.46 -23.56
C GLU A 225 19.42 0.56 -24.15
N SER A 226 19.30 0.55 -25.48
CA SER A 226 17.99 0.60 -26.16
C SER A 226 17.17 -0.66 -25.89
N THR A 227 17.84 -1.81 -25.80
CA THR A 227 17.20 -3.10 -25.47
C THR A 227 16.70 -3.12 -24.03
N ILE A 228 17.51 -2.64 -23.07
CA ILE A 228 17.09 -2.47 -21.67
C ILE A 228 15.89 -1.53 -21.59
N GLY A 229 15.94 -0.38 -22.28
CA GLY A 229 14.82 0.56 -22.37
C GLY A 229 13.55 -0.09 -22.94
N TYR A 230 13.68 -0.88 -24.01
CA TYR A 230 12.56 -1.66 -24.56
C TYR A 230 11.99 -2.67 -23.56
N MET A 231 12.83 -3.33 -22.76
CA MET A 231 12.37 -4.28 -21.75
C MET A 231 11.61 -3.60 -20.62
N LEU A 232 12.05 -2.41 -20.19
CA LEU A 232 11.45 -1.61 -19.13
C LEU A 232 10.15 -0.89 -19.54
N HIS A 233 10.00 -0.54 -20.81
CA HIS A 233 8.84 0.22 -21.29
C HIS A 233 7.64 -0.70 -21.55
N ALA A 234 6.49 -0.44 -20.93
CA ALA A 234 5.29 -1.26 -21.07
C ALA A 234 4.51 -1.01 -22.37
N TYR A 235 4.73 0.12 -23.06
CA TYR A 235 4.08 0.42 -24.34
C TYR A 235 4.70 -0.40 -25.47
N LYS A 236 4.16 -1.61 -25.69
CA LYS A 236 4.63 -2.55 -26.71
C LYS A 236 3.54 -2.86 -27.73
N ASN A 237 3.96 -3.12 -28.97
CA ASN A 237 3.05 -3.61 -29.99
C ASN A 237 2.76 -5.09 -29.72
N LEU A 238 1.50 -5.42 -29.41
CA LEU A 238 1.07 -6.80 -29.13
C LEU A 238 1.35 -7.78 -30.28
N SER A 239 1.44 -7.31 -31.52
CA SER A 239 1.80 -8.14 -32.68
C SER A 239 3.31 -8.34 -32.85
N TYR A 240 4.15 -7.62 -32.10
CA TYR A 240 5.60 -7.66 -32.19
C TYR A 240 6.22 -7.88 -30.81
N CYS A 241 6.41 -9.16 -30.47
CA CYS A 241 7.03 -9.61 -29.22
C CYS A 241 8.37 -10.31 -29.52
N PRO A 242 9.45 -9.57 -29.85
CA PRO A 242 10.77 -10.16 -30.05
C PRO A 242 11.28 -10.81 -28.76
N ALA A 243 11.93 -11.96 -28.90
CA ALA A 243 12.75 -12.54 -27.84
C ALA A 243 14.12 -11.85 -27.84
N VAL A 244 14.54 -11.33 -26.68
CA VAL A 244 15.89 -10.77 -26.48
C VAL A 244 16.78 -11.89 -25.96
N ILE A 245 17.81 -12.24 -26.72
CA ILE A 245 18.79 -13.27 -26.36
C ILE A 245 20.15 -12.59 -26.29
N LEU A 246 20.78 -12.62 -25.11
CA LEU A 246 22.16 -12.20 -24.91
C LEU A 246 23.05 -13.42 -25.06
N ASN A 247 24.07 -13.32 -25.89
CA ASN A 247 25.02 -14.40 -26.15
C ASN A 247 26.43 -13.85 -26.13
N ASP A 248 27.40 -14.71 -25.85
CA ASP A 248 28.81 -14.35 -25.94
C ASP A 248 29.20 -14.00 -27.37
N GLU A 249 30.07 -13.01 -27.53
CA GLU A 249 30.62 -12.59 -28.82
C GLU A 249 31.37 -13.75 -29.50
N VAL A 250 31.97 -14.65 -28.70
CA VAL A 250 32.72 -15.81 -29.17
C VAL A 250 32.05 -17.09 -28.70
N ILE A 251 31.35 -17.77 -29.61
CA ILE A 251 30.85 -19.12 -29.38
C ILE A 251 32.02 -20.08 -29.56
N SER A 252 32.63 -20.52 -28.46
CA SER A 252 33.66 -21.57 -28.48
C SER A 252 33.08 -22.91 -27.99
N GLU A 253 33.59 -24.03 -28.49
CA GLU A 253 33.16 -25.36 -28.04
C GLU A 253 33.65 -25.69 -26.60
N ASN A 254 34.55 -24.89 -26.04
CA ASN A 254 35.07 -25.01 -24.68
C ASN A 254 34.80 -23.72 -23.87
N PRO A 255 33.64 -23.60 -23.22
CA PRO A 255 33.30 -22.39 -22.46
C PRO A 255 34.23 -22.20 -21.25
N GLU A 256 35.06 -21.15 -21.29
CA GLU A 256 35.84 -20.64 -20.16
C GLU A 256 34.98 -19.64 -19.37
N GLY A 257 33.99 -20.15 -18.63
CA GLY A 257 33.15 -19.31 -17.78
C GLY A 257 33.91 -18.75 -16.57
N GLY A 258 33.67 -17.48 -16.23
CA GLY A 258 34.11 -16.89 -14.94
C GLY A 258 35.10 -15.72 -15.00
N THR A 259 35.29 -15.09 -16.15
CA THR A 259 36.20 -13.91 -16.31
C THR A 259 35.47 -12.57 -16.44
N GLY A 260 34.14 -12.57 -16.35
CA GLY A 260 33.28 -11.38 -16.41
C GLY A 260 33.25 -10.56 -15.13
#